data_AF-R7ZDC6-F1
#
_entry.id   AF-R7ZDC6-F1
#
_cell.length_a   1.000
_cell.length_b   1.000
_cell.length_c   1.000
_cell.angle_alpha   90.00
_cell.angle_beta   90.00
_cell.angle_gamma   90.00
#
_symmetry.space_group_name_H-M   'P 1'
#
loop_
_entity.id
_entity.type
_entity.pdbx_description
1 polymer ?
#
loop_
_entity_poly.entity_id
_entity_poly.type
_entity_poly.pdbx_seq_one_letter_code
_entity_poly.pdbx_strand_id
1 'polypeptide(L)' 'MIYMKKTILKGDFTMWVITVFEKKEVRIFEYTDKVEATKALAKFKKNAVLTYTK' A
#
# COMPACT_ATOMS: atom_id res chain seq x y z
N MET A 1 -15.19 2.23 23.24
CA MET A 1 -14.60 2.76 22.00
C MET A 1 -13.10 2.87 22.23
N ILE A 2 -12.32 1.87 21.79
CA ILE A 2 -10.88 1.80 22.09
C ILE A 2 -10.15 2.58 20.99
N TYR A 3 -9.65 3.77 21.32
CA TYR A 3 -8.80 4.54 20.42
C TYR A 3 -7.39 3.93 20.45
N MET A 4 -7.04 3.13 19.45
CA MET A 4 -5.63 2.78 19.21
C MET A 4 -4.91 3.99 18.62
N LYS A 5 -4.26 4.77 19.48
CA LYS A 5 -3.32 5.81 19.06
C LYS A 5 -2.06 5.11 18.54
N LYS A 6 -2.00 4.85 17.23
CA LYS A 6 -0.78 4.39 16.55
C LYS A 6 0.23 5.54 16.64
N THR A 7 1.17 5.46 17.58
CA THR A 7 2.25 6.43 17.72
C THR A 7 3.12 6.35 16.47
N ILE A 8 2.86 7.24 15.53
CA ILE A 8 3.62 7.33 14.29
C ILE A 8 4.94 8.05 14.64
N LEU A 9 6.02 7.28 14.83
CA LEU A 9 7.36 7.79 15.07
C LEU A 9 7.84 8.56 13.83
N LYS A 10 8.32 9.79 14.06
CA LYS A 10 8.82 10.74 13.06
C LYS A 10 10.11 10.21 12.43
N GLY A 11 9.98 9.41 11.38
CA GLY A 11 11.04 8.93 10.50
C GLY A 11 10.38 8.53 9.19
N ASP A 12 10.89 9.04 8.07
CA ASP A 12 10.39 8.91 6.69
C ASP A 12 9.23 7.91 6.51
N PHE A 13 7.98 8.43 6.45
CA PHE A 13 6.79 7.62 6.20
C PHE A 13 6.81 7.14 4.76
N THR A 14 7.57 6.07 4.52
CA THR A 14 7.57 5.43 3.21
C THR A 14 6.23 4.73 3.04
N MET A 15 5.24 5.46 2.51
CA MET A 15 3.92 4.91 2.21
C MET A 15 3.99 4.16 0.89
N TRP A 16 3.56 2.91 0.91
CA TRP A 16 3.55 2.03 -0.25
C TRP A 16 2.16 2.00 -0.85
N VAL A 17 2.05 2.25 -2.15
CA VAL A 17 0.79 2.34 -2.87
C VAL A 17 0.79 1.30 -3.97
N ILE A 18 -0.19 0.42 -3.98
CA ILE A 18 -0.43 -0.53 -5.07
C ILE A 18 -1.58 0.00 -5.91
N THR A 19 -1.31 0.25 -7.18
CA THR A 19 -2.32 0.59 -8.17
C THR A 19 -2.59 -0.61 -9.05
N VAL A 20 -3.81 -1.15 -8.99
CA VAL A 20 -4.28 -2.26 -9.80
C VAL A 20 -5.14 -1.73 -10.91
N PHE A 21 -4.75 -2.01 -12.15
CA PHE A 21 -5.45 -1.61 -13.36
C PHE A 21 -6.29 -2.79 -13.85
N GLU A 22 -7.59 -2.73 -13.62
CA GLU A 22 -8.57 -3.64 -14.21
C GLU A 22 -9.17 -3.00 -15.46
N LYS A 23 -9.78 -3.80 -16.35
CA LYS A 23 -10.18 -3.36 -17.71
C LYS A 23 -10.99 -2.06 -17.77
N LYS A 24 -11.73 -1.72 -16.70
CA LYS A 24 -12.57 -0.51 -16.61
C LYS A 24 -12.45 0.20 -15.27
N GLU A 25 -11.57 -0.26 -14.38
CA GLU A 25 -11.51 0.20 -13.00
C GLU A 25 -10.07 0.29 -12.54
N VAL A 26 -9.76 1.30 -11.74
CA VAL A 26 -8.46 1.45 -11.08
C VAL A 26 -8.70 1.33 -9.59
N ARG A 27 -7.99 0.40 -8.94
CA ARG A 27 -8.03 0.22 -7.49
C ARG A 27 -6.70 0.61 -6.89
N ILE A 28 -6.75 1.37 -5.81
CA ILE A 28 -5.56 1.87 -5.11
C ILE A 28 -5.59 1.32 -3.69
N PHE A 29 -4.47 0.73 -3.27
CA PHE A 29 -4.30 0.19 -1.93
C PHE A 29 -3.08 0.81 -1.28
N GLU A 30 -3.25 1.35 -0.09
CA GLU A 30 -2.20 2.01 0.68
C GLU A 30 -1.71 1.11 1.82
N TYR A 31 -0.39 1.06 1.98
CA TYR A 31 0.29 0.23 2.95
C TYR A 31 1.37 1.05 3.65
N THR A 32 1.50 0.87 4.96
CA THR A 32 2.60 1.49 5.73
C THR A 32 3.87 0.65 5.73
N ASP A 33 3.78 -0.59 5.27
CA ASP A 33 4.87 -1.55 5.31
C ASP A 33 5.16 -2.12 3.90
N LYS A 34 6.44 -2.10 3.53
CA LYS A 34 6.92 -2.58 2.21
C LYS A 34 6.63 -4.07 2.02
N VAL A 35 6.82 -4.87 3.06
CA VAL A 35 6.70 -6.34 3.00
C VAL A 35 5.23 -6.70 2.80
N GLU A 36 4.32 -6.04 3.51
CA GLU A 36 2.88 -6.22 3.30
C GLU A 36 2.46 -5.82 1.90
N ALA A 37 2.91 -4.66 1.42
CA ALA A 37 2.61 -4.21 0.06
C ALA A 37 3.15 -5.17 -1.01
N THR A 38 4.37 -5.67 -0.84
CA THR A 38 4.98 -6.62 -1.80
C THR A 38 4.23 -7.96 -1.81
N LYS A 39 3.80 -8.47 -0.65
CA LYS A 39 2.98 -9.67 -0.55
C LYS A 39 1.60 -9.47 -1.19
N ALA A 40 1.00 -8.29 -1.03
CA ALA A 40 -0.26 -7.95 -1.67
C ALA A 40 -0.11 -7.82 -3.19
N LEU A 41 0.98 -7.19 -3.67
CA LEU A 41 1.30 -7.07 -5.09
C LEU A 41 1.37 -8.44 -5.76
N ALA A 42 2.01 -9.42 -5.12
CA ALA A 42 2.12 -10.78 -5.63
C ALA A 42 0.77 -11.49 -5.82
N LYS A 43 -0.30 -11.03 -5.16
CA LYS A 43 -1.66 -11.55 -5.34
C LYS A 43 -2.35 -11.00 -6.58
N PHE A 44 -1.92 -9.84 -7.09
CA PHE A 44 -2.49 -9.23 -8.28
C PHE A 44 -1.76 -9.71 -9.55
N LYS A 45 -2.50 -10.31 -10.50
CA LYS A 45 -1.92 -10.89 -11.72
C LYS A 45 -1.69 -9.80 -12.78
N LYS A 46 -0.41 -9.54 -13.09
CA LYS A 46 0.17 -8.77 -14.22
C LYS A 46 -0.22 -7.29 -14.37
N ASN A 47 -1.30 -6.82 -13.76
CA ASN A 47 -1.81 -5.45 -13.94
C ASN A 47 -1.74 -4.61 -12.66
N ALA A 48 -0.72 -4.81 -11.83
CA ALA A 48 -0.54 -4.04 -10.60
C ALA A 48 0.84 -3.41 -10.56
N VAL A 49 0.89 -2.15 -10.12
CA VAL A 49 2.11 -1.36 -9.96
C VAL A 49 2.27 -1.02 -8.49
N LEU A 50 3.43 -1.31 -7.92
CA LEU A 50 3.79 -0.90 -6.57
C LEU A 50 4.66 0.36 -6.65
N THR A 51 4.19 1.41 -6.00
CA THR A 51 4.84 2.70 -5.89
C THR A 51 5.10 2.99 -4.41
N TYR A 52 6.06 3.86 -4.11
CA TYR A 52 6.24 4.36 -2.75
C TYR A 52 6.42 5.86 -2.77
N THR A 53 5.89 6.51 -1.75
CA THR A 53 6.07 7.94 -1.48
C THR A 53 7.02 8.07 -0.31
N LYS A 54 8.02 8.94 -0.43
CA LYS A 54 8.97 9.29 0.63
C LYS A 54 8.64 10.67 1.18
#